data_AF-A0A8F9RLG6-F1
#
_entry.id   AF-A0A8F9RLG6-F1
#
_cell.length_a   1.000
_cell.length_b   1.000
_cell.length_c   1.000
_cell.angle_alpha   90.00
_cell.angle_beta   90.00
_cell.angle_gamma   90.00
#
_symmetry.space_group_name_H-M   'P 1'
#
loop_
_entity.id
_entity.type
_entity.pdbx_description
1 polymer ?
#
loop_
_entity_poly.entity_id
_entity_poly.type
_entity_poly.pdbx_seq_one_letter_code
_entity_poly.pdbx_strand_id
1 'polypeptide(L)' 'MTYKEALQHKKESLEKADESLLKLYHLVITPANTEESYKYIEDFTKDPDSFDDESCKKYCTDNEYEVVSFKKEEDK' A
#
# COMPACT_ATOMS: atom_id res chain seq x y z
N MET A 1 -2.51 -7.07 10.34
CA MET A 1 -2.49 -5.83 11.17
C MET A 1 -3.80 -5.08 10.99
N THR A 2 -4.26 -4.24 11.90
CA THR A 2 -5.43 -3.38 11.60
C THR A 2 -5.04 -2.24 10.64
N TYR A 3 -6.00 -1.66 9.90
CA TYR A 3 -5.74 -0.52 9.01
C TYR A 3 -5.03 0.65 9.75
N LYS A 4 -5.38 0.88 11.01
CA LYS A 4 -4.73 1.90 11.86
C LYS A 4 -3.28 1.55 12.16
N GLU A 5 -2.98 0.30 12.51
CA GLU A 5 -1.60 -0.14 12.72
C GLU A 5 -0.79 -0.10 11.43
N ALA A 6 -1.37 -0.49 10.31
CA ALA A 6 -0.74 -0.40 9.00
C ALA A 6 -0.45 1.07 8.62
N LEU A 7 -1.40 1.99 8.86
CA LEU A 7 -1.18 3.43 8.69
C LEU A 7 -0.06 3.96 9.57
N GLN A 8 -0.04 3.57 10.85
CA GLN A 8 0.97 4.01 11.79
C GLN A 8 2.35 3.47 11.40
N HIS A 9 2.43 2.19 11.04
CA HIS A 9 3.66 1.55 10.58
C HIS A 9 4.17 2.20 9.28
N LYS A 10 3.28 2.40 8.29
CA LYS A 10 3.59 3.15 7.06
C LYS A 10 4.13 4.53 7.40
N LYS A 11 3.48 5.28 8.28
CA LYS A 11 3.91 6.62 8.66
C LYS A 11 5.27 6.63 9.36
N GLU A 12 5.51 5.72 10.31
CA GLU A 12 6.82 5.58 10.95
C GLU A 12 7.92 5.18 9.96
N SER A 13 7.61 4.30 9.01
CA SER A 13 8.52 3.95 7.93
C SER A 13 8.81 5.14 7.03
N LEU A 14 7.79 5.96 6.72
CA LEU A 14 7.98 7.18 5.93
C LEU A 14 8.80 8.24 6.71
N GLU A 15 8.57 8.39 8.01
CA GLU A 15 9.32 9.33 8.85
C GLU A 15 10.78 8.89 9.08
N LYS A 16 11.05 7.58 9.12
CA LYS A 16 12.41 7.02 9.23
C LYS A 16 13.11 6.88 7.87
N ALA A 17 12.36 6.81 6.78
CA ALA A 17 12.91 6.67 5.45
C ALA A 17 13.46 8.01 4.96
N ASP A 18 14.68 7.97 4.42
CA ASP A 18 15.26 9.11 3.70
C ASP A 18 14.35 9.59 2.57
N GLU A 19 14.36 10.89 2.29
CA GLU A 19 13.56 11.52 1.22
C GLU A 19 13.77 10.85 -0.15
N SER A 20 14.95 10.29 -0.38
CA SER A 20 15.26 9.51 -1.57
C SER A 20 14.44 8.21 -1.64
N LEU A 21 14.29 7.50 -0.53
CA LEU A 21 13.44 6.30 -0.45
C LEU A 21 11.95 6.65 -0.56
N LEU A 22 11.53 7.78 0.01
CA LEU A 22 10.15 8.28 -0.11
C LEU A 22 9.76 8.60 -1.56
N LYS A 23 10.71 9.11 -2.34
CA LYS A 23 10.53 9.36 -3.78
C LYS A 23 10.59 8.08 -4.60
N LEU A 24 11.42 7.11 -4.19
CA LEU A 24 11.64 5.84 -4.90
C LEU A 24 10.63 4.75 -4.56
N TYR A 25 9.89 4.84 -3.46
CA TYR A 25 8.95 3.79 -3.03
C TYR A 25 7.55 4.35 -2.76
N HIS A 26 6.53 3.68 -3.30
CA HIS A 26 5.14 3.83 -2.87
C HIS A 26 4.91 2.84 -1.72
N LEU A 27 4.76 3.37 -0.50
CA LEU A 27 4.14 2.59 0.58
C LEU A 27 2.63 2.66 0.39
N VAL A 28 1.98 1.51 0.27
CA VAL A 28 0.53 1.41 0.31
C VAL A 28 0.09 0.35 1.30
N ILE A 29 -1.16 0.46 1.72
CA ILE A 29 -1.78 -0.49 2.63
C ILE A 29 -2.67 -1.38 1.78
N THR A 30 -2.42 -2.68 1.84
CA THR A 30 -3.23 -3.70 1.18
C THR A 30 -3.91 -4.56 2.22
N PRO A 31 -5.01 -5.25 1.88
CA PRO A 31 -5.47 -6.35 2.72
C PRO A 31 -4.35 -7.38 2.93
N ALA A 32 -4.32 -8.06 4.07
CA ALA A 32 -3.31 -9.08 4.39
C ALA A 32 -3.59 -10.41 3.68
N ASN A 33 -4.81 -10.59 3.18
CA ASN A 33 -5.16 -11.76 2.40
C ASN A 33 -4.43 -11.72 1.05
N THR A 34 -3.60 -12.72 0.79
CA THR A 34 -2.77 -12.82 -0.41
C THR A 34 -3.56 -12.70 -1.71
N GLU A 35 -4.78 -13.23 -1.78
CA GLU A 35 -5.60 -13.16 -2.99
C GLU A 35 -6.18 -11.75 -3.21
N GLU A 36 -6.63 -11.11 -2.13
CA GLU A 36 -7.20 -9.75 -2.16
C GLU A 36 -6.09 -8.70 -2.37
N SER A 37 -4.93 -8.91 -1.76
CA SER A 37 -3.76 -8.05 -1.90
C SER A 37 -3.19 -8.13 -3.30
N TYR A 38 -3.09 -9.32 -3.87
CA TYR A 38 -2.64 -9.51 -5.25
C TYR A 38 -3.59 -8.85 -6.24
N LYS A 39 -4.90 -9.06 -6.09
CA LYS A 39 -5.91 -8.38 -6.91
C LYS A 39 -5.82 -6.87 -6.77
N TYR A 40 -5.74 -6.36 -5.54
CA TYR A 40 -5.61 -4.93 -5.28
C TYR A 40 -4.36 -4.34 -5.95
N ILE A 41 -3.19 -4.99 -5.80
CA ILE A 41 -1.94 -4.50 -6.38
C ILE A 41 -1.99 -4.57 -7.91
N GLU A 42 -2.58 -5.63 -8.48
CA GLU A 42 -2.74 -5.78 -9.93
C GLU A 42 -3.68 -4.69 -10.50
N ASP A 43 -4.82 -4.45 -9.86
CA ASP A 43 -5.78 -3.41 -10.25
C ASP A 43 -5.18 -2.01 -10.05
N PHE A 44 -4.48 -1.78 -8.93
CA PHE A 44 -3.75 -0.55 -8.65
C PHE A 44 -2.64 -0.30 -9.68
N THR A 45 -1.94 -1.34 -10.13
CA THR A 45 -0.88 -1.20 -11.14
C THR A 45 -1.48 -0.90 -12.53
N LYS A 46 -2.67 -1.44 -12.81
CA LYS A 46 -3.39 -1.17 -14.06
C LYS A 46 -4.04 0.21 -14.08
N ASP A 47 -4.60 0.64 -12.95
CA ASP A 47 -5.42 1.85 -12.82
C ASP A 47 -5.17 2.57 -11.47
N PRO A 48 -3.95 3.09 -11.25
CA PRO A 48 -3.56 3.69 -9.97
C PRO A 48 -4.34 4.96 -9.63
N ASP A 49 -4.85 5.66 -10.65
CA ASP A 49 -5.65 6.89 -10.51
C ASP A 49 -7.07 6.59 -9.98
N SER A 50 -7.57 5.38 -10.20
CA SER A 50 -8.89 4.93 -9.72
C SER A 50 -8.86 4.33 -8.31
N PHE A 51 -7.68 4.10 -7.74
CA PHE A 51 -7.51 3.41 -6.46
C PHE A 51 -6.99 4.34 -5.35
N ASP A 52 -7.91 4.83 -4.53
CA ASP A 52 -7.61 5.49 -3.25
C ASP A 52 -7.16 4.51 -2.16
N ASP A 53 -6.41 4.99 -1.15
CA ASP A 53 -6.03 4.22 0.06
C ASP A 53 -7.25 3.61 0.80
N GLU A 54 -8.47 4.08 0.52
CA GLU A 54 -9.72 3.52 1.06
C GLU A 54 -10.31 2.38 0.22
N SER A 55 -9.92 2.25 -1.06
CA SER A 55 -10.37 1.15 -1.92
C SER A 55 -9.92 -0.19 -1.36
N CYS A 56 -8.77 -0.26 -0.67
CA CYS A 56 -8.28 -1.51 -0.08
C CYS A 56 -9.21 -2.03 1.04
N LYS A 57 -9.96 -1.14 1.72
CA LYS A 57 -10.98 -1.55 2.71
C LYS A 57 -12.16 -2.27 2.07
N LYS A 58 -12.50 -1.98 0.80
CA LYS A 58 -13.56 -2.71 0.07
C LYS A 58 -13.16 -4.14 -0.27
N TYR A 59 -11.86 -4.39 -0.45
CA TYR A 59 -11.29 -5.71 -0.68
C TYR A 59 -10.80 -6.35 0.61
N CYS A 60 -11.07 -5.79 1.79
CA CYS A 60 -10.61 -6.38 3.04
C CYS A 60 -11.79 -7.04 3.74
N THR A 61 -11.91 -8.36 3.57
CA THR A 61 -13.01 -9.12 4.16
C THR A 61 -12.71 -9.55 5.61
N ASP A 62 -11.42 -9.73 5.94
CA ASP A 62 -10.96 -10.23 7.25
C ASP A 62 -10.50 -9.13 8.22
N ASN A 63 -10.65 -7.84 7.86
CA ASN A 63 -10.14 -6.71 8.66
C ASN A 63 -8.61 -6.74 8.90
N GLU A 64 -7.89 -7.60 8.19
CA GLU A 64 -6.43 -7.69 8.23
C GLU A 64 -5.80 -6.95 7.05
N TYR A 65 -4.79 -6.16 7.36
CA TYR A 65 -4.03 -5.31 6.45
C TYR A 65 -2.54 -5.56 6.61
N GLU A 66 -1.81 -5.30 5.54
CA GLU A 66 -0.36 -5.37 5.44
C GLU A 66 0.16 -4.11 4.73
N VAL A 67 1.36 -3.68 5.14
CA VAL A 67 2.05 -2.56 4.50
C VAL A 67 3.02 -3.13 3.49
N VAL A 68 2.81 -2.81 2.21
CA VAL A 68 3.71 -3.17 1.13
C VAL A 68 4.37 -1.92 0.59
N SER A 69 5.69 -2.01 0.41
CA SER A 69 6.48 -1.00 -0.28
C SER A 69 6.84 -1.54 -1.66
N PHE A 70 6.32 -0.90 -2.71
CA PHE A 70 6.77 -1.16 -4.07
C PHE A 70 7.56 0.03 -4.57
N LYS A 71 8.60 -0.27 -5.35
CA LYS A 71 9.43 0.75 -5.96
C LYS A 71 8.57 1.51 -6.97
N LYS A 72 8.45 2.83 -6.83
CA LYS A 72 7.92 3.68 -7.90
C LYS A 72 8.91 3.50 -9.04
N GLU A 73 8.48 2.90 -10.15
CA GLU A 73 9.28 3.03 -11.36
C GLU A 73 9.27 4.52 -11.71
N GLU A 74 10.42 5.18 -11.52
CA GLU A 74 10.69 6.45 -12.20
C GLU A 74 10.65 6.13 -13.69
N ASP A 75 9.52 6.48 -14.31
CA ASP A 75 9.42 6.59 -15.76
C ASP A 75 10.56 7.51 -16.22
N LYS A 76 11.43 6.95 -17.05
CA LYS A 76 12.77 7.43 -17.36
C LYS A 76 12.76 8.38 -18.54
#